data_AF-A0A7K3DV44-F1
#
_entry.id   AF-A0A7K3DV44-F1
#
_cell.length_a   1.000
_cell.length_b   1.000
_cell.length_c   1.000
_cell.angle_alpha   90.00
_cell.angle_beta   90.00
_cell.angle_gamma   90.00
#
_symmetry.space_group_name_H-M   'P 1'
#
loop_
_entity.id
_entity.type
_entity.pdbx_description
1 polymer ?
#
loop_
_entity_poly.entity_id
_entity_poly.type
_entity_poly.pdbx_seq_one_letter_code
_entity_poly.pdbx_strand_id
1 'polypeptide(L)'
;MTPKTAPTEQTGARTDEAAELITGARDRIDALDDRIIGLVQERMAVSAVIQEARIASGGRRVNLSREMDVLGHFRDALGRPGTSLAMTLLELCRGRI
;
A
#
# COMPACT_ATOMS: atom_id res chain seq x y z
N MET A 1 -33.49 1.26 18.60
CA MET A 1 -33.22 1.83 17.26
C MET A 1 -32.33 3.03 17.47
N THR A 2 -31.02 2.89 17.30
CA THR A 2 -30.07 4.01 17.43
C THR A 2 -30.38 5.04 16.35
N PRO A 3 -30.46 6.34 16.67
CA PRO A 3 -30.69 7.35 15.64
C PRO A 3 -29.52 7.33 14.64
N LYS A 4 -29.85 7.27 13.35
CA LYS A 4 -28.86 7.37 12.28
C LYS A 4 -28.31 8.80 12.29
N THR A 5 -27.05 8.94 12.67
CA THR A 5 -26.28 10.19 12.69
C THR A 5 -26.39 10.92 11.34
N ALA A 6 -26.48 12.25 11.35
CA ALA A 6 -26.65 13.01 10.11
C ALA A 6 -25.38 12.90 9.20
N PRO A 7 -25.50 12.96 7.87
CA PRO A 7 -24.35 12.85 6.96
C PRO A 7 -23.24 13.87 7.23
N THR A 8 -23.63 15.09 7.63
CA THR A 8 -22.73 16.17 8.02
C THR A 8 -21.93 15.84 9.29
N GLU A 9 -22.53 15.18 10.27
CA GLU A 9 -21.86 14.72 11.49
C GLU A 9 -20.89 13.56 11.21
N GLN A 10 -21.24 12.64 10.30
CA GLN A 10 -20.39 11.49 9.93
C GLN A 10 -19.16 11.88 9.10
N THR A 11 -19.28 12.95 8.32
CA THR A 11 -18.21 13.45 7.46
C THR A 11 -17.41 14.59 8.08
N GLY A 12 -17.98 15.28 9.08
CA GLY A 12 -17.45 16.55 9.59
C GLY A 12 -17.76 17.75 8.69
N ALA A 13 -18.58 17.56 7.65
CA ALA A 13 -18.98 18.61 6.73
C ALA A 13 -19.94 19.61 7.38
N ARG A 14 -19.93 20.84 6.87
CA ARG A 14 -20.83 21.91 7.31
C ARG A 14 -22.02 22.14 6.36
N THR A 15 -22.05 21.45 5.22
CA THR A 15 -23.14 21.49 4.24
C THR A 15 -23.48 20.08 3.77
N ASP A 16 -24.73 19.85 3.36
CA ASP A 16 -25.17 18.55 2.87
C ASP A 16 -24.47 18.17 1.56
N GLU A 17 -24.26 19.13 0.66
CA GLU A 17 -23.49 18.91 -0.58
C GLU A 17 -22.05 18.45 -0.30
N ALA A 18 -21.37 19.08 0.67
CA ALA A 18 -20.03 18.65 1.06
C ALA A 18 -20.05 17.28 1.74
N ALA A 19 -21.09 16.96 2.51
CA ALA A 19 -21.25 15.65 3.13
C ALA A 19 -21.43 14.53 2.08
N GLU A 20 -22.24 14.76 1.05
CA GLU A 20 -22.43 13.83 -0.05
C GLU A 20 -21.13 13.60 -0.83
N LEU A 21 -20.42 14.68 -1.18
CA LEU A 21 -19.14 14.61 -1.90
C LEU A 21 -18.08 13.85 -1.10
N ILE A 22 -17.94 14.12 0.20
CA ILE A 22 -16.98 13.44 1.07
C ILE A 22 -17.32 11.94 1.18
N THR A 23 -18.61 11.60 1.29
CA THR A 23 -19.05 10.21 1.38
C THR A 23 -18.64 9.44 0.13
N GLY A 24 -18.99 9.95 -1.07
CA GLY A 24 -18.60 9.29 -2.32
C GLY A 24 -17.08 9.27 -2.55
N ALA A 25 -16.34 10.27 -2.07
CA ALA A 25 -14.88 10.28 -2.14
C ALA A 25 -14.26 9.20 -1.23
N ARG A 26 -14.82 8.97 -0.04
CA ARG A 26 -14.38 7.90 0.87
C ARG A 26 -14.64 6.52 0.29
N ASP A 27 -15.82 6.28 -0.28
CA ASP A 27 -16.11 5.01 -0.97
C ASP A 27 -15.10 4.72 -2.09
N ARG A 28 -14.68 5.77 -2.81
CA ARG A 28 -13.63 5.66 -3.83
C ARG A 28 -12.25 5.39 -3.25
N ILE A 29 -11.92 5.96 -2.09
CA ILE A 29 -10.67 5.67 -1.37
C ILE A 29 -10.67 4.21 -0.93
N ASP A 30 -11.76 3.72 -0.34
CA ASP A 30 -11.86 2.32 0.10
C ASP A 30 -11.64 1.36 -1.07
N ALA A 31 -12.26 1.63 -2.23
CA ALA A 31 -12.05 0.84 -3.45
C ALA A 31 -10.62 0.96 -4.05
N LEU A 32 -9.89 2.05 -3.78
CA LEU A 32 -8.48 2.17 -4.13
C LEU A 32 -7.61 1.37 -3.16
N ASP A 33 -7.91 1.44 -1.87
CA ASP A 33 -7.18 0.75 -0.82
C ASP A 33 -7.29 -0.77 -0.98
N ASP A 34 -8.47 -1.30 -1.29
CA ASP A 34 -8.66 -2.72 -1.62
C ASP A 34 -7.76 -3.17 -2.78
N ARG A 35 -7.64 -2.33 -3.82
CA ARG A 35 -6.76 -2.61 -4.97
C ARG A 35 -5.28 -2.52 -4.60
N ILE A 36 -4.90 -1.53 -3.78
CA ILE A 36 -3.53 -1.41 -3.28
C ILE A 36 -3.16 -2.64 -2.46
N ILE A 37 -4.04 -3.08 -1.55
CA ILE A 37 -3.83 -4.28 -0.72
C ILE A 37 -3.66 -5.51 -1.60
N GLY A 38 -4.53 -5.69 -2.60
CA GLY A 38 -4.42 -6.80 -3.56
C GLY A 38 -3.08 -6.80 -4.31
N LEU A 39 -2.64 -5.64 -4.81
CA LEU A 39 -1.35 -5.50 -5.49
C LEU A 39 -0.16 -5.77 -4.56
N VAL A 40 -0.25 -5.36 -3.30
CA VAL A 40 0.80 -5.64 -2.30
C VAL A 40 0.89 -7.14 -2.02
N GLN A 41 -0.24 -7.82 -1.85
CA GLN A 41 -0.28 -9.28 -1.65
C GLN A 41 0.28 -10.03 -2.86
N GLU A 42 -0.09 -9.64 -4.07
CA GLU A 42 0.46 -10.21 -5.31
C GLU A 42 1.98 -10.00 -5.39
N ARG A 43 2.46 -8.78 -5.10
CA ARG A 43 3.89 -8.47 -5.05
C ARG A 43 4.64 -9.34 -4.04
N MET A 44 4.05 -9.60 -2.87
CA MET A 44 4.61 -10.48 -1.86
C MET A 44 4.72 -11.93 -2.37
N ALA A 45 3.67 -12.45 -3.01
CA ALA A 45 3.67 -13.80 -3.59
C ALA A 45 4.77 -13.96 -4.66
N VAL A 46 4.87 -13.01 -5.58
CA VAL A 46 5.94 -13.00 -6.61
C VAL A 46 7.32 -12.90 -5.96
N SER A 47 7.47 -12.07 -4.92
CA SER A 47 8.74 -11.95 -4.20
C SER A 47 9.15 -13.24 -3.50
N ALA A 48 8.20 -14.00 -2.95
CA ALA A 48 8.47 -15.30 -2.32
C ALA A 48 9.01 -16.31 -3.35
N VAL A 49 8.39 -16.40 -4.54
CA VAL A 49 8.87 -17.26 -5.65
C VAL A 49 10.30 -16.89 -6.06
N ILE A 50 10.59 -15.60 -6.19
CA ILE A 50 11.94 -15.12 -6.52
C ILE A 50 12.96 -15.51 -5.43
N GLN A 51 12.60 -15.37 -4.16
CA GLN A 51 13.48 -15.72 -3.04
C GLN A 51 13.75 -17.22 -2.97
N GLU A 52 12.71 -18.05 -3.16
CA GLU A 52 12.84 -19.51 -3.22
C GLU A 52 13.79 -19.93 -4.34
N ALA A 53 13.61 -19.39 -5.55
CA ALA A 53 14.49 -19.69 -6.68
C ALA A 53 15.95 -19.32 -6.41
N ARG A 54 16.23 -18.16 -5.79
CA ARG A 54 17.60 -17.76 -5.41
C ARG A 54 18.21 -18.70 -4.37
N ILE A 55 17.45 -19.08 -3.36
CA ILE A 55 17.94 -19.95 -2.29
C ILE A 55 18.21 -21.35 -2.85
N ALA A 56 17.29 -21.89 -3.66
CA ALA A 56 17.44 -23.17 -4.32
C ALA A 56 18.68 -23.23 -5.23
N SER A 57 19.09 -22.10 -5.81
CA SER A 57 20.32 -21.99 -6.60
C SER A 57 21.58 -21.69 -5.78
N GLY A 58 21.54 -21.77 -4.45
CA GLY A 58 22.68 -21.47 -3.56
C GLY A 58 22.98 -19.97 -3.39
N GLY A 59 22.08 -19.10 -3.85
CA GLY A 59 22.19 -17.65 -3.74
C GLY A 59 21.69 -17.10 -2.41
N ARG A 60 21.89 -15.80 -2.21
CA ARG A 60 21.37 -15.09 -1.04
C ARG A 60 19.88 -14.78 -1.20
N ARG A 61 19.16 -14.80 -0.08
CA ARG A 61 17.74 -14.39 0.00
C ARG A 61 17.52 -12.95 -0.51
N VAL A 62 18.46 -12.04 -0.23
CA VAL A 62 18.38 -10.61 -0.57
C VAL A 62 19.44 -10.20 -1.59
N ASN A 63 19.06 -9.30 -2.50
CA ASN A 63 19.98 -8.61 -3.41
C ASN A 63 19.90 -7.09 -3.18
N LEU A 64 20.93 -6.53 -2.54
CA LEU A 64 20.99 -5.13 -2.17
C LEU A 64 20.87 -4.17 -3.36
N SER A 65 21.52 -4.48 -4.49
CA SER A 65 21.44 -3.64 -5.69
C SER A 65 20.00 -3.53 -6.18
N ARG A 66 19.28 -4.66 -6.19
CA ARG A 66 17.87 -4.67 -6.60
C ARG A 66 16.99 -3.93 -5.59
N GLU A 67 17.26 -4.03 -4.30
CA GLU A 67 16.52 -3.25 -3.28
C GLU A 67 16.74 -1.74 -3.47
N MET A 68 17.97 -1.30 -3.80
CA MET A 68 18.26 0.10 -4.11
C MET A 68 17.51 0.60 -5.35
N ASP A 69 17.38 -0.22 -6.40
CA ASP A 69 16.57 0.13 -7.58
C ASP A 69 15.10 0.36 -7.20
N VAL A 70 14.54 -0.50 -6.33
CA VAL A 70 13.15 -0.36 -5.86
C VAL A 70 12.98 0.93 -5.06
N LEU A 71 13.91 1.25 -4.16
CA LEU A 71 13.87 2.50 -3.39
C LEU A 71 13.93 3.72 -4.32
N GLY A 72 14.81 3.69 -5.33
CA GLY A 72 14.91 4.73 -6.36
C GLY A 72 13.59 4.90 -7.11
N HIS A 73 13.03 3.81 -7.61
CA HIS A 73 11.77 3.83 -8.38
C HIS A 73 10.61 4.47 -7.61
N PHE A 74 10.40 4.08 -6.34
CA PHE A 74 9.34 4.68 -5.53
C PHE A 74 9.63 6.13 -5.17
N ARG A 75 10.89 6.49 -4.91
CA ARG A 75 11.28 7.88 -4.64
C ARG A 75 11.05 8.78 -5.86
N ASP A 76 11.34 8.28 -7.06
CA ASP A 76 11.17 9.07 -8.28
C ASP A 76 9.67 9.29 -8.58
N ALA A 77 8.81 8.31 -8.25
CA ALA A 77 7.37 8.42 -8.43
C ALA A 77 6.64 9.24 -7.35
N LEU A 78 7.06 9.12 -6.09
CA LEU A 78 6.32 9.64 -4.92
C LEU A 78 7.13 10.63 -4.06
N GLY A 79 8.34 10.99 -4.49
CA GLY A 79 9.27 11.80 -3.72
C GLY A 79 9.78 11.08 -2.46
N ARG A 80 10.18 11.86 -1.45
CA ARG A 80 10.74 11.34 -0.19
C ARG A 80 9.84 10.30 0.52
N PRO A 81 8.51 10.46 0.60
CA PRO A 81 7.63 9.43 1.17
C PRO A 81 7.67 8.09 0.44
N GLY A 82 7.97 8.10 -0.87
CA GLY A 82 8.13 6.90 -1.67
C GLY A 82 9.19 5.95 -1.14
N THR A 83 10.32 6.49 -0.66
CA THR A 83 11.38 5.67 -0.04
C THR A 83 10.84 4.88 1.16
N SER A 84 10.08 5.52 2.05
CA SER A 84 9.50 4.86 3.22
C SER A 84 8.50 3.78 2.83
N LEU A 85 7.64 4.06 1.84
CA LEU A 85 6.70 3.06 1.32
C LEU A 85 7.44 1.85 0.74
N ALA A 86 8.49 2.08 -0.07
CA ALA A 86 9.31 1.00 -0.61
C ALA A 86 10.01 0.17 0.47
N MET A 87 10.53 0.80 1.53
CA MET A 87 11.12 0.09 2.67
C MET A 87 10.10 -0.84 3.33
N THR A 88 8.88 -0.35 3.62
CA THR A 88 7.81 -1.19 4.18
C THR A 88 7.45 -2.36 3.26
N LEU A 89 7.36 -2.14 1.94
CA LEU A 89 7.06 -3.20 0.98
C LEU A 89 8.19 -4.24 0.88
N LEU A 90 9.45 -3.84 1.00
CA LEU A 90 10.59 -4.76 1.03
C LEU A 90 10.60 -5.58 2.32
N GLU A 91 10.30 -4.97 3.47
CA GLU A 91 10.16 -5.64 4.77
C GLU A 91 9.06 -6.70 4.76
N LEU A 92 7.88 -6.37 4.22
CA LEU A 92 6.79 -7.33 4.06
C LEU A 92 7.19 -8.56 3.23
N CYS A 93 8.03 -8.37 2.21
CA CYS A 93 8.41 -9.44 1.29
C CYS A 93 9.50 -10.38 1.82
N ARG A 94 10.48 -9.86 2.56
CA ARG A 94 11.62 -10.66 3.05
C ARG A 94 11.40 -11.25 4.45
N GLY A 95 10.34 -10.81 5.16
CA GLY A 95 10.12 -11.10 6.57
C GLY A 95 10.99 -10.23 7.48
N ARG A 96 10.68 -10.18 8.79
CA ARG A 96 11.63 -9.59 9.76
C ARG A 96 12.86 -10.50 9.83
N ILE A 97 14.03 -9.90 9.61
CA ILE A 97 15.33 -10.51 9.91
C ILE A 97 15.50 -10.52 11.43
#